data_AF-A0A2V1P6K7-F1
#
_entry.id   AF-A0A2V1P6K7-F1
#
_cell.length_a   1.000
_cell.length_b   1.000
_cell.length_c   1.000
_cell.angle_alpha   90.00
_cell.angle_beta   90.00
_cell.angle_gamma   90.00
#
_symmetry.space_group_name_H-M   'P 1'
#
loop_
_entity.id
_entity.type
_entity.pdbx_description
1 polymer ?
#
loop_
_entity_poly.entity_id
_entity_poly.type
_entity_poly.pdbx_seq_one_letter_code
_entity_poly.pdbx_strand_id
1 'polypeptide(L)'
;MRLALRITGGLALVSYLIMGMMLYFTIIPGAQDHFPPDFRLLGYDAAAIAPFVTALTEPARDSYAALLTMWDRVFIVALALWLAVMGWRDGPLRFVIAGLAVLYAIIDLAENAAIYRAVFVDILEPGAVAAASSLTKAKFASLYLTVLVLIVQWRRRTA
;
A
#
# COMPACT_ATOMS: atom_id res chain seq x y z
N MET A 1 9.26 10.87 21.32
CA MET A 1 9.38 9.77 20.32
C MET A 1 8.60 8.50 20.68
N ARG A 2 8.72 7.91 21.89
CA ARG A 2 8.02 6.65 22.21
C ARG A 2 6.49 6.72 22.06
N LEU A 3 5.87 7.83 22.47
CA LEU A 3 4.43 8.05 22.29
C LEU A 3 4.06 8.13 20.80
N ALA A 4 4.79 8.94 20.01
CA ALA A 4 4.57 9.06 18.56
C ALA A 4 4.65 7.70 17.85
N LEU A 5 5.65 6.87 18.18
CA LEU A 5 5.76 5.50 17.65
C LEU A 5 4.55 4.62 17.97
N ARG A 6 4.02 4.71 19.19
CA ARG A 6 2.85 3.93 19.60
C ARG A 6 1.60 4.40 18.89
N ILE A 7 1.41 5.70 18.74
CA ILE A 7 0.25 6.28 18.06
C ILE A 7 0.29 5.92 16.57
N THR A 8 1.37 6.24 15.86
CA THR A 8 1.45 6.01 14.42
C THR A 8 1.45 4.52 14.09
N GLY A 9 2.16 3.71 14.87
CA GLY A 9 2.17 2.25 14.71
C GLY A 9 0.82 1.61 15.06
N GLY A 10 0.15 2.10 16.11
CA GLY A 10 -1.19 1.66 16.47
C GLY A 10 -2.22 2.01 15.41
N LEU A 11 -2.18 3.23 14.87
CA LEU A 11 -3.04 3.65 13.76
C LEU A 11 -2.81 2.80 12.52
N ALA A 12 -1.55 2.60 12.12
CA ALA A 12 -1.20 1.76 10.97
C ALA A 12 -1.68 0.31 11.16
N LEU A 13 -1.52 -0.25 12.36
CA LEU A 13 -1.99 -1.60 12.66
C LEU A 13 -3.52 -1.69 12.61
N VAL A 14 -4.23 -0.76 13.25
CA VAL A 14 -5.70 -0.78 13.27
C VAL A 14 -6.26 -0.60 11.86
N SER A 15 -5.75 0.34 11.08
CA SER A 15 -6.19 0.53 9.68
C SER A 15 -5.89 -0.70 8.83
N TYR A 16 -4.72 -1.32 8.99
CA TYR A 16 -4.37 -2.57 8.30
C TYR A 16 -5.34 -3.70 8.64
N LEU A 17 -5.73 -3.85 9.91
CA LEU A 17 -6.71 -4.86 10.34
C LEU A 17 -8.10 -4.58 9.77
N ILE A 18 -8.52 -3.32 9.71
CA ILE A 18 -9.80 -2.92 9.10
C ILE A 18 -9.78 -3.24 7.60
N MET A 19 -8.73 -2.86 6.88
CA MET A 19 -8.56 -3.19 5.46
C MET A 19 -8.57 -4.70 5.23
N GLY A 20 -7.83 -5.47 6.04
CA GLY A 20 -7.82 -6.93 5.97
C GLY A 20 -9.20 -7.54 6.22
N MET A 21 -9.98 -6.98 7.15
CA MET A 21 -11.36 -7.39 7.40
C MET A 21 -12.27 -7.08 6.20
N MET A 22 -12.21 -5.88 5.64
CA MET A 22 -12.97 -5.51 4.43
C MET A 22 -12.63 -6.43 3.26
N LEU A 23 -11.32 -6.69 3.08
CA LEU A 23 -10.82 -7.55 2.02
C LEU A 23 -11.33 -8.99 2.19
N TYR A 24 -11.16 -9.56 3.39
CA TYR A 24 -11.47 -10.96 3.66
C TYR A 24 -12.96 -11.26 3.69
N PHE A 25 -13.76 -10.40 4.32
CA PHE A 25 -15.19 -10.67 4.51
C PHE A 25 -16.08 -10.13 3.39
N THR A 26 -15.60 -9.16 2.60
CA THR A 26 -16.45 -8.49 1.59
C THR A 26 -15.87 -8.54 0.19
N ILE A 27 -14.63 -8.09 0.00
CA ILE A 27 -14.08 -7.88 -1.35
C ILE A 27 -13.73 -9.21 -2.04
N ILE A 28 -12.95 -10.08 -1.38
CA ILE A 28 -12.55 -11.38 -1.94
C ILE A 28 -13.77 -12.28 -2.21
N PRO A 29 -14.69 -12.50 -1.24
CA PRO A 29 -15.90 -13.28 -1.50
C PRO A 29 -16.76 -12.67 -2.60
N GLY A 30 -16.89 -11.35 -2.60
CA GLY A 30 -17.64 -10.61 -3.61
C GLY A 30 -16.94 -10.50 -4.97
N ALA A 31 -15.72 -11.01 -5.10
CA ALA A 31 -14.97 -11.15 -6.37
C ALA A 31 -14.73 -12.62 -6.73
N GLN A 32 -15.53 -13.56 -6.19
CA GLN A 32 -15.42 -15.00 -6.44
C GLN A 32 -14.01 -15.56 -6.14
N ASP A 33 -13.44 -15.14 -5.00
CA ASP A 33 -12.11 -15.54 -4.52
C ASP A 33 -10.94 -15.09 -5.41
N HIS A 34 -11.19 -14.21 -6.38
CA HIS A 34 -10.11 -13.53 -7.10
C HIS A 34 -9.47 -12.45 -6.22
N PHE A 35 -8.14 -12.41 -6.23
CA PHE A 35 -7.40 -11.41 -5.49
C PHE A 35 -7.33 -10.07 -6.24
N PRO A 36 -7.37 -8.95 -5.51
CA PRO A 36 -7.21 -7.64 -6.13
C PRO A 36 -5.80 -7.44 -6.72
N PRO A 37 -5.64 -6.43 -7.61
CA PRO A 37 -4.38 -6.18 -8.33
C PRO A 37 -3.14 -5.98 -7.46
N ASP A 38 -3.28 -5.37 -6.29
CA ASP A 38 -2.22 -5.01 -5.34
C ASP A 38 -1.52 -6.23 -4.70
N PHE A 39 -2.13 -7.42 -4.76
CA PHE A 39 -1.50 -8.69 -4.34
C PHE A 39 -0.41 -9.18 -5.31
N ARG A 40 -0.34 -8.60 -6.51
CA ARG A 40 0.58 -9.02 -7.56
C ARG A 40 1.88 -8.22 -7.50
N LEU A 41 2.75 -8.62 -6.57
CA LEU A 41 4.06 -8.03 -6.27
C LEU A 41 4.94 -7.73 -7.51
N LEU A 42 4.88 -8.59 -8.53
CA LEU A 42 5.69 -8.50 -9.74
C LEU A 42 5.00 -7.72 -10.87
N GLY A 43 3.87 -7.07 -10.57
CA GLY A 43 3.01 -6.42 -11.55
C GLY A 43 2.02 -7.40 -12.20
N TYR A 44 1.24 -6.85 -13.12
CA TYR A 44 0.13 -7.51 -13.79
C TYR A 44 -0.22 -6.81 -15.11
N ASP A 45 -1.07 -7.47 -15.90
CA ASP A 45 -1.72 -6.93 -17.08
C ASP A 45 -3.25 -7.00 -16.94
N ALA A 46 -3.97 -6.55 -17.96
CA ALA A 46 -5.43 -6.52 -17.94
C ALA A 46 -6.04 -7.92 -17.85
N ALA A 47 -5.46 -8.90 -18.54
CA ALA A 47 -5.94 -10.29 -18.52
C ALA A 47 -5.82 -10.91 -17.12
N ALA A 48 -4.74 -10.58 -16.40
CA ALA A 48 -4.50 -11.07 -15.04
C ALA A 48 -5.52 -10.53 -14.02
N ILE A 49 -5.96 -9.27 -14.15
CA ILE A 49 -6.89 -8.65 -13.18
C ILE A 49 -8.35 -8.67 -13.66
N ALA A 50 -8.61 -8.98 -14.92
CA ALA A 50 -9.96 -9.03 -15.48
C ALA A 50 -10.92 -9.91 -14.66
N PRO A 51 -10.56 -11.14 -14.22
CA PRO A 51 -11.48 -11.97 -13.44
C PRO A 51 -11.95 -11.29 -12.15
N PHE A 52 -11.04 -10.60 -11.44
CA PHE A 52 -11.37 -9.82 -10.25
C PHE A 52 -12.34 -8.68 -10.58
N VAL A 53 -12.02 -7.88 -11.60
CA VAL A 53 -12.83 -6.73 -11.99
C VAL A 53 -14.23 -7.14 -12.46
N THR A 54 -14.34 -8.25 -13.18
CA THR A 54 -15.63 -8.74 -13.71
C THR A 54 -16.48 -9.46 -12.68
N ALA A 55 -15.87 -10.10 -11.67
CA ALA A 55 -16.59 -10.87 -10.66
C ALA A 55 -17.11 -10.00 -9.50
N LEU A 56 -16.60 -8.77 -9.38
CA LEU A 56 -16.90 -7.83 -8.30
C LEU A 56 -18.40 -7.47 -8.23
N THR A 57 -19.07 -7.97 -7.21
CA THR A 57 -20.46 -7.61 -6.83
C THR A 57 -20.55 -6.15 -6.35
N GLU A 58 -21.72 -5.52 -6.44
CA GLU A 58 -21.90 -4.10 -6.03
C GLU A 58 -21.41 -3.80 -4.60
N PRO A 59 -21.77 -4.59 -3.56
CA PRO A 59 -21.28 -4.32 -2.20
C PRO A 59 -19.75 -4.42 -2.07
N ALA A 60 -19.13 -5.33 -2.83
CA ALA A 60 -17.68 -5.48 -2.87
C ALA A 60 -17.00 -4.36 -3.65
N ARG A 61 -17.64 -3.84 -4.71
CA ARG A 61 -17.17 -2.66 -5.44
C ARG A 61 -17.12 -1.43 -4.54
N ASP A 62 -18.18 -1.17 -3.79
CA ASP A 62 -18.25 -0.05 -2.85
C ASP A 62 -17.21 -0.18 -1.74
N SER A 63 -17.06 -1.39 -1.20
CA SER A 63 -16.06 -1.68 -0.18
C SER A 63 -14.64 -1.49 -0.70
N TYR A 64 -14.37 -1.94 -1.93
CA TYR A 64 -13.04 -1.81 -2.54
C TYR A 64 -12.74 -0.35 -2.92
N ALA A 65 -13.72 0.41 -3.39
CA ALA A 65 -13.59 1.84 -3.61
C ALA A 65 -13.26 2.58 -2.31
N ALA A 66 -13.95 2.27 -1.21
CA ALA A 66 -13.67 2.83 0.11
C ALA A 66 -12.28 2.44 0.65
N LEU A 67 -11.84 1.20 0.39
CA LEU A 67 -10.50 0.73 0.74
C LEU A 67 -9.44 1.61 0.08
N LEU A 68 -9.48 1.74 -1.25
CA LEU A 68 -8.48 2.49 -2.03
C LEU A 68 -8.47 4.00 -1.74
N THR A 69 -9.66 4.60 -1.53
CA THR A 69 -9.79 6.06 -1.43
C THR A 69 -9.66 6.60 -0.02
N MET A 70 -9.95 5.79 1.00
CA MET A 70 -9.98 6.23 2.40
C MET A 70 -9.04 5.42 3.29
N TRP A 71 -9.24 4.10 3.38
CA TRP A 71 -8.53 3.30 4.37
C TRP A 71 -7.05 3.14 4.07
N ASP A 72 -6.68 2.90 2.81
CA ASP A 72 -5.27 2.85 2.41
C ASP A 72 -4.56 4.17 2.67
N ARG A 73 -5.25 5.30 2.45
CA ARG A 73 -4.70 6.63 2.71
C ARG A 73 -4.38 6.83 4.19
N VAL A 74 -5.27 6.39 5.08
CA VAL A 74 -5.01 6.43 6.53
C VAL A 74 -3.84 5.53 6.89
N PHE A 75 -3.83 4.31 6.36
CA PHE A 75 -2.78 3.33 6.61
C PHE A 75 -1.40 3.82 6.18
N ILE A 76 -1.26 4.27 4.93
CA ILE A 76 0.05 4.62 4.38
C ILE A 76 0.65 5.84 5.05
N VAL A 77 -0.17 6.84 5.37
CA VAL A 77 0.29 8.03 6.09
C VAL A 77 0.75 7.62 7.49
N ALA A 78 -0.02 6.80 8.20
CA ALA A 78 0.36 6.32 9.52
C ALA A 78 1.64 5.46 9.47
N LEU A 79 1.76 4.57 8.49
CA LEU A 79 2.92 3.70 8.29
C LEU A 79 4.17 4.50 7.93
N ALA A 80 4.08 5.45 7.01
CA ALA A 80 5.21 6.29 6.63
C ALA A 80 5.71 7.16 7.80
N LEU A 81 4.79 7.74 8.58
CA LEU A 81 5.13 8.46 9.81
C LEU A 81 5.78 7.52 10.83
N TRP A 82 5.25 6.31 11.00
CA TRP A 82 5.83 5.32 11.88
C TRP A 82 7.26 4.95 11.47
N LEU A 83 7.50 4.64 10.19
CA LEU A 83 8.82 4.34 9.63
C LEU A 83 9.78 5.52 9.81
N ALA A 84 9.34 6.75 9.54
CA ALA A 84 10.15 7.95 9.70
C ALA A 84 10.55 8.17 11.17
N VAL A 85 9.60 8.13 12.11
CA VAL A 85 9.88 8.26 13.55
C VAL A 85 10.75 7.12 14.06
N MET A 86 10.54 5.91 13.53
CA MET A 86 11.33 4.73 13.86
C MET A 86 12.76 4.88 13.36
N GLY A 87 12.99 5.45 12.18
CA GLY A 87 14.32 5.76 11.64
C GLY A 87 14.97 7.04 12.20
N TRP A 88 14.21 7.85 12.96
CA TRP A 88 14.65 9.16 13.47
C TRP A 88 15.63 9.04 14.64
N ARG A 89 16.85 8.62 14.35
CA ARG A 89 17.96 8.46 15.31
C ARG A 89 19.16 9.32 14.91
N ASP A 90 20.25 9.23 15.67
CA ASP A 90 21.50 9.94 15.36
C ASP A 90 22.14 9.45 14.06
N GLY A 91 22.77 10.37 13.33
CA GLY A 91 23.44 10.14 12.05
C GLY A 91 22.62 10.52 10.81
N PRO A 92 23.28 10.60 9.63
CA PRO A 92 22.67 11.10 8.39
C PRO A 92 21.57 10.18 7.84
N LEU A 93 21.58 8.89 8.19
CA LEU A 93 20.60 7.92 7.71
C LEU A 93 19.15 8.24 8.13
N ARG A 94 18.94 9.06 9.17
CA ARG A 94 17.60 9.50 9.58
C ARG A 94 16.84 10.22 8.46
N PHE A 95 17.54 11.06 7.70
CA PHE A 95 16.96 11.83 6.60
C PHE A 95 16.69 10.93 5.39
N VAL A 96 17.57 9.95 5.16
CA VAL A 96 17.38 8.94 4.12
C VAL A 96 16.13 8.10 4.39
N ILE A 97 15.97 7.59 5.62
CA ILE A 97 14.79 6.78 5.99
C ILE A 97 13.52 7.62 5.93
N ALA A 98 13.54 8.84 6.46
CA ALA A 98 12.38 9.73 6.39
C ALA A 98 11.99 10.05 4.93
N GLY A 99 12.97 10.34 4.07
CA GLY A 99 12.75 10.58 2.64
C GLY A 99 12.21 9.35 1.92
N LEU A 100 12.74 8.16 2.21
CA LEU A 100 12.24 6.90 1.65
C LEU A 100 10.82 6.57 2.10
N ALA A 101 10.49 6.83 3.37
CA ALA A 101 9.14 6.64 3.89
C ALA A 101 8.12 7.57 3.21
N VAL A 102 8.49 8.85 2.97
CA VAL A 102 7.66 9.80 2.22
C VAL A 102 7.52 9.36 0.76
N LEU A 103 8.60 8.95 0.12
CA LEU A 103 8.57 8.46 -1.27
C LEU A 103 7.65 7.23 -1.40
N TYR A 104 7.77 6.27 -0.48
CA TYR A 104 6.88 5.11 -0.42
C TYR A 104 5.41 5.53 -0.31
N ALA A 105 5.09 6.48 0.58
CA ALA A 105 3.73 6.98 0.72
C ALA A 105 3.19 7.65 -0.55
N ILE A 106 4.01 8.44 -1.23
CA ILE A 106 3.62 9.09 -2.50
C ILE A 106 3.34 8.03 -3.57
N ILE A 107 4.18 7.02 -3.68
CA ILE A 107 4.02 5.95 -4.68
C ILE A 107 2.75 5.14 -4.40
N ASP A 108 2.49 4.78 -3.14
CA ASP A 108 1.30 4.02 -2.77
C ASP A 108 0.01 4.83 -3.00
N LEU A 109 -0.02 6.13 -2.65
CA LEU A 109 -1.17 6.98 -2.97
C LEU A 109 -1.41 7.11 -4.48
N ALA A 110 -0.35 7.20 -5.28
CA ALA A 110 -0.46 7.20 -6.73
C ALA A 110 -0.95 5.86 -7.26
N GLU A 111 -0.49 4.75 -6.68
CA GLU A 111 -0.91 3.40 -7.03
C GLU A 111 -2.40 3.18 -6.76
N ASN A 112 -2.90 3.54 -5.58
CA ASN A 112 -4.31 3.44 -5.24
C ASN A 112 -5.19 4.23 -6.20
N ALA A 113 -4.76 5.43 -6.60
CA ALA A 113 -5.46 6.24 -7.60
C ALA A 113 -5.45 5.57 -8.98
N ALA A 114 -4.33 4.97 -9.38
CA ALA A 114 -4.22 4.28 -10.66
C ALA A 114 -5.05 2.98 -10.70
N ILE A 115 -5.04 2.19 -9.63
CA ILE A 115 -5.91 1.02 -9.48
C ILE A 115 -7.38 1.46 -9.51
N TYR A 116 -7.74 2.52 -8.78
CA TYR A 116 -9.11 3.03 -8.80
C TYR A 116 -9.55 3.39 -10.22
N ARG A 117 -8.69 4.05 -11.00
CA ARG A 117 -8.97 4.32 -12.41
C ARG A 117 -9.15 3.04 -13.22
N ALA A 118 -8.20 2.11 -13.13
CA ALA A 118 -8.21 0.86 -13.90
C ALA A 118 -9.40 -0.06 -13.58
N VAL A 119 -9.97 0.03 -12.37
CA VAL A 119 -11.07 -0.82 -11.91
C VAL A 119 -12.44 -0.14 -12.03
N PHE A 120 -12.53 1.18 -11.85
CA PHE A 120 -13.81 1.88 -11.75
C PHE A 120 -14.08 2.95 -12.82
N VAL A 121 -13.04 3.51 -13.45
CA VAL A 121 -13.18 4.66 -14.38
C VAL A 121 -12.85 4.25 -15.80
N ASP A 122 -11.59 3.88 -16.05
CA ASP A 122 -11.07 3.42 -17.33
C ASP A 122 -11.01 1.89 -17.33
N ILE A 123 -12.15 1.25 -17.05
CA ILE A 123 -12.24 -0.18 -16.70
C ILE A 123 -11.42 -1.05 -17.67
N LEU A 124 -10.36 -1.68 -17.14
CA LEU A 124 -9.43 -2.55 -17.86
C LEU A 124 -8.75 -1.91 -19.10
N GLU A 125 -8.72 -0.58 -19.18
CA GLU A 125 -8.01 0.14 -20.23
C GLU A 125 -6.49 -0.16 -20.12
N PRO A 126 -5.83 -0.59 -21.21
CA PRO A 126 -4.44 -1.05 -21.15
C PRO A 126 -3.46 -0.04 -20.54
N GLY A 127 -3.60 1.26 -20.84
CA GLY A 127 -2.77 2.32 -20.28
C GLY A 127 -2.94 2.48 -18.77
N ALA A 128 -4.18 2.54 -18.29
CA ALA A 128 -4.51 2.63 -16.88
C ALA A 128 -3.99 1.41 -16.09
N VAL A 129 -4.17 0.21 -16.63
CA VAL A 129 -3.67 -1.02 -16.02
C VAL A 129 -2.13 -1.05 -15.99
N ALA A 130 -1.47 -0.65 -17.08
CA ALA A 130 -0.01 -0.59 -17.13
C ALA A 130 0.58 0.42 -16.13
N ALA A 131 -0.07 1.57 -15.96
CA ALA A 131 0.30 2.57 -14.96
C ALA A 131 0.16 2.01 -13.54
N ALA A 132 -0.99 1.42 -13.21
CA ALA A 132 -1.26 0.82 -11.91
C ALA A 132 -0.27 -0.32 -11.59
N SER A 133 -0.01 -1.20 -12.55
CA SER A 133 0.97 -2.30 -12.44
C SER A 133 2.40 -1.80 -12.20
N SER A 134 2.82 -0.74 -12.90
CA SER A 134 4.15 -0.14 -12.71
C SER A 134 4.30 0.50 -11.32
N LEU A 135 3.26 1.18 -10.85
CA LEU A 135 3.21 1.76 -9.51
C LEU A 135 3.18 0.68 -8.41
N THR A 136 2.49 -0.44 -8.65
CA THR A 136 2.47 -1.60 -7.72
C THR A 136 3.89 -2.13 -7.51
N LYS A 137 4.65 -2.33 -8.59
CA LYS A 137 6.07 -2.73 -8.51
C LYS A 137 6.92 -1.70 -7.76
N ALA A 138 6.75 -0.41 -8.09
CA ALA A 138 7.48 0.67 -7.46
C ALA A 138 7.18 0.79 -5.96
N LYS A 139 5.92 0.56 -5.56
CA LYS A 139 5.46 0.54 -4.18
C LYS A 139 6.25 -0.48 -3.37
N PHE A 140 6.26 -1.74 -3.81
CA PHE A 140 6.99 -2.79 -3.11
C PHE A 140 8.51 -2.56 -3.11
N ALA A 141 9.08 -2.12 -4.23
CA ALA A 141 10.51 -1.80 -4.30
C ALA A 141 10.91 -0.71 -3.30
N SER A 142 10.12 0.38 -3.21
CA SER A 142 10.38 1.47 -2.28
C SER A 142 10.19 1.06 -0.81
N LEU A 143 9.18 0.23 -0.50
CA LEU A 143 8.99 -0.33 0.83
C LEU A 143 10.19 -1.21 1.24
N TYR A 144 10.59 -2.15 0.39
CA TYR A 144 11.72 -3.03 0.67
C TYR A 144 13.02 -2.26 0.88
N LEU A 145 13.27 -1.24 0.06
CA LEU A 145 14.42 -0.35 0.24
C LEU A 145 14.36 0.39 1.58
N THR A 146 13.20 0.94 1.95
CA THR A 146 13.00 1.63 3.24
C THR A 146 13.30 0.71 4.43
N VAL A 147 12.75 -0.51 4.41
CA VAL A 147 12.95 -1.51 5.45
C VAL A 147 14.41 -1.96 5.52
N LEU A 148 15.06 -2.18 4.37
CA LEU A 148 16.47 -2.56 4.31
C LEU A 148 17.37 -1.50 4.94
N VAL A 149 17.18 -0.23 4.58
CA VAL A 149 17.97 0.89 5.15
C VAL A 149 17.74 1.01 6.66
N LEU A 150 16.50 0.81 7.13
CA LEU A 150 16.18 0.78 8.55
C LEU A 150 16.91 -0.35 9.29
N ILE A 151 16.94 -1.56 8.73
CA ILE A 151 17.67 -2.71 9.28
C ILE A 151 19.17 -2.42 9.32
N VAL A 152 19.74 -1.84 8.26
CA VAL A 152 21.17 -1.47 8.22
C VAL A 152 21.51 -0.45 9.30
N GLN A 153 20.68 0.59 9.48
CA GLN A 153 20.85 1.57 10.55
C GLN A 153 20.87 0.91 11.92
N TRP A 154 20.00 -0.09 12.14
CA TRP A 154 19.96 -0.83 13.42
C TRP A 154 21.18 -1.71 13.65
N ARG A 155 21.63 -2.45 12.63
CA ARG A 155 22.79 -3.34 12.76
C ARG A 155 24.08 -2.58 13.05
N ARG A 156 24.28 -1.41 12.42
CA ARG A 156 25.45 -0.53 12.67
C ARG A 156 25.56 -0.01 14.10
N ARG A 157 24.51 -0.17 14.91
CA ARG A 157 24.49 0.26 16.31
C ARG A 157 24.84 -0.86 17.30
N THR A 158 24.60 -2.11 16.89
CA THR A 158 24.87 -3.29 17.74
C THR A 158 26.32 -3.77 17.61
N ALA A 159 27.01 -3.34 16.56
CA ALA A 159 28.45 -3.51 16.36
C ALA A 159 29.21 -2.32 16.94
#